data_AF-A0A7W1ECH6-F1
#
_entry.id   AF-A0A7W1ECH6-F1
#
_cell.length_a   1.000
_cell.length_b   1.000
_cell.length_c   1.000
_cell.angle_alpha   90.00
_cell.angle_beta   90.00
_cell.angle_gamma   90.00
#
_symmetry.space_group_name_H-M   'P 1'
#
loop_
_entity.id
_entity.type
_entity.pdbx_description
1 polymer ?
#
loop_
_entity_poly.entity_id
_entity_poly.type
_entity_poly.pdbx_seq_one_letter_code
_entity_poly.pdbx_strand_id
1 'polypeptide(L)'
;MEIRRMTYTFKLSKRIAMARCAAPLLLALGACNGADQFSPSDDAPASASPATEAPSAETAPSFVTGATAPGVVFAAFDMENSLLGSVYTGSVRQPSPSSILSLLQGARSKGGRVFVKLAPRSLCQNSDGSFSLTKWKAAVDRFKSVDLAPYITDGTIQAHFLIDEPNDASNFGGTAIPRATLDAMAAYSKQRWPGMTTIVRVIPTW
;
A
#
# COMPACT_ATOMS: atom_id res chain seq x y z
N MET A 1 -19.32 -13.13 46.73
CA MET A 1 -19.17 -12.87 45.28
C MET A 1 -17.78 -13.32 44.89
N GLU A 2 -17.70 -14.48 44.26
CA GLU A 2 -16.48 -15.30 44.18
C GLU A 2 -15.76 -15.07 42.84
N ILE A 3 -14.50 -14.65 42.91
CA ILE A 3 -13.69 -14.28 41.74
C ILE A 3 -12.94 -15.53 41.27
N ARG A 4 -13.45 -16.18 40.20
CA ARG A 4 -12.76 -17.27 39.51
C ARG A 4 -11.58 -16.72 38.71
N ARG A 5 -10.35 -17.03 39.14
CA ARG A 5 -9.13 -16.83 38.35
C ARG A 5 -9.03 -17.91 37.26
N MET A 6 -9.12 -17.52 36.00
CA MET A 6 -8.79 -18.38 34.85
C MET A 6 -7.28 -18.32 34.60
N THR A 7 -6.58 -19.43 34.81
CA THR A 7 -5.17 -19.60 34.45
C THR A 7 -5.11 -20.25 33.07
N TYR A 8 -4.62 -19.52 32.06
CA TYR A 8 -4.38 -20.07 30.73
C TYR A 8 -2.91 -20.52 30.61
N THR A 9 -2.69 -21.79 30.34
CA THR A 9 -1.36 -22.38 30.10
C THR A 9 -1.09 -22.42 28.60
N PHE A 10 -0.16 -21.59 28.11
CA PHE A 10 0.29 -21.65 26.72
C PHE A 10 1.39 -22.72 26.57
N LYS A 11 1.12 -23.76 25.77
CA LYS A 11 2.15 -24.74 25.33
C LYS A 11 2.86 -24.19 24.10
N LEU A 12 4.14 -23.85 24.25
CA LEU A 12 5.01 -23.42 23.16
C LEU A 12 5.65 -24.65 22.49
N SER A 13 5.16 -25.05 21.32
CA SER A 13 5.73 -26.15 20.54
C SER A 13 7.00 -25.69 19.82
N LYS A 14 8.16 -26.12 20.31
CA LYS A 14 9.47 -25.93 19.64
C LYS A 14 9.48 -26.68 18.31
N ARG A 15 9.57 -25.97 17.18
CA ARG A 15 9.95 -26.60 15.89
C ARG A 15 11.46 -26.58 15.75
N ILE A 16 11.98 -27.77 15.51
CA ILE A 16 13.37 -28.17 15.44
C ILE A 16 14.02 -27.54 14.20
N ALA A 17 15.19 -26.92 14.40
CA ALA A 17 16.08 -26.49 13.35
C ALA A 17 16.64 -27.71 12.61
N MET A 18 16.46 -27.78 11.30
CA MET A 18 17.19 -28.71 10.45
C MET A 18 18.34 -27.96 9.77
N ALA A 19 19.54 -28.16 10.31
CA ALA A 19 20.80 -27.88 9.64
C ALA A 19 21.00 -28.91 8.52
N ARG A 20 21.33 -28.45 7.31
CA ARG A 20 21.87 -29.32 6.25
C ARG A 20 23.26 -28.84 5.89
N CYS A 21 24.19 -29.78 6.00
CA CYS A 21 25.60 -29.63 5.69
C CYS A 21 25.86 -29.43 4.19
N ALA A 22 26.86 -28.59 3.97
CA ALA A 22 27.80 -28.45 2.85
C ALA A 22 27.77 -29.43 1.66
N ALA A 23 27.94 -28.84 0.47
CA ALA A 23 28.92 -29.29 -0.53
C ALA A 23 29.41 -28.06 -1.34
N PRO A 24 30.73 -27.83 -1.47
CA PRO A 24 31.28 -26.81 -2.36
C PRO A 24 31.46 -27.40 -3.77
N LEU A 25 30.94 -26.70 -4.79
CA LEU A 25 31.23 -26.97 -6.20
C LEU A 25 32.09 -25.84 -6.75
N LEU A 26 33.34 -26.17 -7.08
CA LEU A 26 34.31 -25.36 -7.81
C LEU A 26 34.17 -25.62 -9.32
N LEU A 27 34.68 -24.66 -10.12
CA LEU A 27 34.80 -24.58 -11.60
C LEU A 27 33.64 -23.83 -12.30
N ALA A 28 33.86 -22.86 -13.20
CA ALA A 28 35.05 -22.41 -13.92
C ALA A 28 34.95 -20.91 -14.29
N LEU A 29 36.10 -20.27 -14.46
CA LEU A 29 36.26 -18.93 -15.04
C LEU A 29 35.95 -19.00 -16.55
N GLY A 30 34.98 -18.20 -17.00
CA GLY A 30 34.73 -17.89 -18.40
C GLY A 30 34.64 -16.39 -18.55
N ALA A 31 35.71 -15.78 -19.07
CA ALA A 31 35.75 -14.38 -19.44
C ALA A 31 34.96 -14.16 -20.75
N CYS A 32 33.97 -13.29 -20.72
CA CYS A 32 33.50 -12.59 -21.92
C CYS A 32 33.74 -11.09 -21.71
N ASN A 33 34.67 -10.60 -22.50
CA ASN A 33 35.09 -9.21 -22.61
C ASN A 33 34.19 -8.49 -23.62
N GLY A 34 34.00 -7.19 -23.45
CA GLY A 34 33.73 -6.29 -24.58
C GLY A 34 32.28 -5.86 -24.82
N ALA A 35 31.94 -4.72 -24.21
CA ALA A 35 31.22 -3.60 -24.83
C ALA A 35 29.89 -3.89 -25.56
N ASP A 36 28.80 -4.01 -24.81
CA ASP A 36 27.48 -3.59 -25.29
C ASP A 36 27.38 -2.06 -25.18
N GLN A 37 27.98 -1.40 -26.17
CA GLN A 37 27.83 0.03 -26.39
C GLN A 37 26.49 0.24 -27.11
N PHE A 38 25.48 0.72 -26.37
CA PHE A 38 24.24 1.21 -26.97
C PHE A 38 24.51 2.50 -27.74
N SER A 39 24.99 2.38 -28.97
CA SER A 39 24.93 3.47 -29.95
C SER A 39 23.53 3.48 -30.56
N PRO A 40 22.76 4.57 -30.43
CA PRO A 40 21.56 4.73 -31.22
C PRO A 40 21.96 4.88 -32.70
N SER A 41 21.41 4.03 -33.56
CA SER A 41 21.54 4.18 -35.02
C SER A 41 20.78 5.42 -35.47
N ASP A 42 21.49 6.38 -36.06
CA ASP A 42 20.93 7.43 -36.90
C ASP A 42 20.54 6.81 -38.25
N ASP A 43 19.35 6.22 -38.31
CA ASP A 43 18.69 5.90 -39.58
C ASP A 43 17.50 6.85 -39.78
N ALA A 44 17.78 7.93 -40.51
CA ALA A 44 16.76 8.80 -41.07
C ALA A 44 16.16 8.15 -42.34
N PRO A 45 14.82 8.17 -42.47
CA PRO A 45 14.24 8.41 -43.78
C PRO A 45 13.21 9.54 -43.77
N ALA A 46 13.36 10.40 -44.79
CA ALA A 46 12.36 11.17 -45.52
C ALA A 46 11.10 11.68 -44.77
N SER A 47 11.16 12.98 -44.48
CA SER A 47 10.13 14.00 -44.75
C SER A 47 8.70 13.50 -45.02
N ALA A 48 7.91 13.41 -43.95
CA ALA A 48 6.48 13.67 -43.99
C ALA A 48 6.16 14.58 -42.81
N SER A 49 5.54 15.72 -43.09
CA SER A 49 5.12 16.71 -42.10
C SER A 49 3.72 16.37 -41.59
N PRO A 50 3.53 16.22 -40.26
CA PRO A 50 2.23 16.51 -39.66
C PRO A 50 2.33 17.47 -38.48
N ALA A 51 1.36 18.38 -38.46
CA ALA A 51 0.91 19.29 -37.40
C ALA A 51 1.70 19.36 -36.08
N THR A 52 2.13 20.58 -35.75
CA THR A 52 2.57 21.00 -34.41
C THR A 52 1.43 20.83 -33.39
N GLU A 53 1.38 19.68 -32.74
CA GLU A 53 0.65 19.49 -31.49
C GLU A 53 1.59 19.91 -30.35
N ALA A 54 1.18 20.89 -29.55
CA ALA A 54 1.97 21.37 -28.42
C ALA A 54 2.22 20.22 -27.44
N PRO A 55 3.43 20.06 -26.89
CA PRO A 55 3.68 19.03 -25.89
C PRO A 55 2.81 19.31 -24.67
N SER A 56 1.85 18.41 -24.40
CA SER A 56 1.24 18.33 -23.08
C SER A 56 2.38 18.15 -22.09
N ALA A 57 2.52 19.10 -21.17
CA ALA A 57 3.50 19.02 -20.09
C ALA A 57 3.15 17.81 -19.22
N GLU A 58 3.75 16.67 -19.54
CA GLU A 58 3.69 15.47 -18.73
C GLU A 58 4.40 15.81 -17.42
N THR A 59 3.59 16.09 -16.40
CA THR A 59 4.09 16.40 -15.06
C THR A 59 4.78 15.14 -14.55
N ALA A 60 6.11 15.17 -14.48
CA ALA A 60 6.89 14.08 -13.93
C ALA A 60 6.32 13.66 -12.56
N PRO A 61 6.24 12.35 -12.26
CA PRO A 61 5.69 11.89 -11.00
C PRO A 61 6.52 12.47 -9.85
N SER A 62 5.90 13.40 -9.11
CA SER A 62 6.48 13.92 -7.86
C SER A 62 6.35 12.83 -6.81
N PHE A 63 7.45 12.19 -6.45
CA PHE A 63 7.50 11.32 -5.29
C PHE A 63 7.37 12.19 -4.05
N VAL A 64 6.32 11.96 -3.26
CA VAL A 64 6.19 12.59 -1.94
C VAL A 64 7.31 12.04 -1.07
N THR A 65 8.42 12.78 -0.97
CA THR A 65 9.51 12.55 -0.01
C THR A 65 9.15 13.07 1.38
N GLY A 66 7.86 13.34 1.65
CA GLY A 66 7.37 13.99 2.86
C GLY A 66 7.53 13.20 4.15
N ALA A 67 7.91 11.92 4.09
CA ALA A 67 8.27 11.16 5.29
C ALA A 67 9.59 11.68 5.86
N THR A 68 9.49 12.61 6.82
CA THR A 68 10.62 13.18 7.55
C THR A 68 11.38 12.14 8.38
N ALA A 69 10.72 11.06 8.78
CA ALA A 69 11.36 9.95 9.47
C ALA A 69 12.16 9.08 8.47
N PRO A 70 13.44 8.77 8.74
CA PRO A 70 14.21 7.85 7.90
C PRO A 70 13.72 6.39 8.04
N GLY A 71 14.11 5.52 7.10
CA GLY A 71 13.91 4.07 7.19
C GLY A 71 12.64 3.51 6.54
N VAL A 72 12.62 2.17 6.41
CA VAL A 72 11.49 1.38 5.87
C VAL A 72 10.39 1.26 6.91
N VAL A 73 9.14 1.45 6.49
CA VAL A 73 7.99 1.29 7.38
C VAL A 73 7.76 -0.19 7.66
N PHE A 74 7.85 -0.57 8.93
CA PHE A 74 7.46 -1.88 9.41
C PHE A 74 6.10 -1.76 10.09
N ALA A 75 5.07 -2.30 9.42
CA ALA A 75 3.68 -2.13 9.81
C ALA A 75 2.96 -3.47 10.00
N ALA A 76 2.07 -3.49 10.98
CA ALA A 76 1.11 -4.58 11.22
C ALA A 76 -0.32 -4.08 11.05
N PHE A 77 -1.21 -4.99 10.66
CA PHE A 77 -2.65 -4.72 10.59
C PHE A 77 -3.23 -4.48 11.98
N ASP A 78 -4.10 -3.47 12.08
CA ASP A 78 -4.87 -3.12 13.28
C ASP A 78 -4.05 -2.89 14.55
N MET A 79 -2.75 -2.66 14.40
CA MET A 79 -1.87 -2.40 15.52
C MET A 79 -2.14 -1.03 16.13
N GLU A 80 -2.32 -0.99 17.45
CA GLU A 80 -2.57 0.25 18.19
C GLU A 80 -1.36 1.20 18.21
N ASN A 81 -1.64 2.50 18.33
CA ASN A 81 -0.58 3.51 18.43
C ASN A 81 0.29 3.32 19.67
N SER A 82 -0.22 2.67 20.72
CA SER A 82 0.52 2.30 21.94
C SER A 82 1.83 1.57 21.62
N LEU A 83 1.85 0.77 20.55
CA LEU A 83 2.98 -0.06 20.12
C LEU A 83 3.93 0.61 19.11
N LEU A 84 3.61 1.82 18.64
CA LEU A 84 4.51 2.60 17.77
C LEU A 84 5.69 3.17 18.56
N GLY A 85 6.87 3.19 17.95
CA GLY A 85 8.08 3.78 18.53
C GLY A 85 9.36 3.09 18.05
N SER A 86 9.82 2.07 18.79
CA SER A 86 11.13 1.43 18.54
C SER A 86 11.08 0.15 17.71
N VAL A 87 10.07 -0.71 17.91
CA VAL A 87 9.94 -1.98 17.17
C VAL A 87 9.11 -1.80 15.90
N TYR A 88 7.99 -1.11 16.02
CA TYR A 88 7.09 -0.85 14.90
C TYR A 88 7.10 0.62 14.54
N THR A 89 7.33 0.89 13.26
CA THR A 89 7.39 2.24 12.69
C THR A 89 6.13 2.59 11.89
N GLY A 90 5.18 1.65 11.75
CA GLY A 90 3.87 1.98 11.22
C GLY A 90 2.76 0.99 11.51
N SER A 91 1.57 1.27 10.99
CA SER A 91 0.38 0.42 11.13
C SER A 91 -0.55 0.55 9.91
N VAL A 92 -1.33 -0.49 9.63
CA VAL A 92 -2.48 -0.38 8.72
C VAL A 92 -3.73 -0.22 9.58
N ARG A 93 -4.47 0.88 9.41
CA ARG A 93 -5.61 1.22 10.28
C ARG A 93 -6.86 1.53 9.48
N GLN A 94 -8.01 1.15 10.03
CA GLN A 94 -9.34 1.41 9.45
C GLN A 94 -10.16 2.33 10.37
N PRO A 95 -9.81 3.62 10.50
CA PRO A 95 -10.53 4.55 11.38
C PRO A 95 -11.92 4.90 10.82
N SER A 96 -12.75 5.50 11.68
CA SER A 96 -13.96 6.23 11.29
C SER A 96 -13.64 7.72 11.04
N PRO A 97 -14.53 8.49 10.40
CA PRO A 97 -14.36 9.94 10.29
C PRO A 97 -14.19 10.65 11.64
N SER A 98 -14.84 10.15 12.70
CA SER A 98 -14.76 10.71 14.04
C SER A 98 -13.48 10.35 14.80
N SER A 99 -12.77 9.28 14.42
CA SER A 99 -11.58 8.78 15.15
C SER A 99 -10.27 9.02 14.42
N ILE A 100 -10.30 9.28 13.11
CA ILE A 100 -9.10 9.37 12.27
C ILE A 100 -8.12 10.44 12.74
N LEU A 101 -8.57 11.64 13.11
CA LEU A 101 -7.66 12.71 13.52
C LEU A 101 -6.93 12.37 14.83
N SER A 102 -7.65 11.81 15.81
CA SER A 102 -7.04 11.35 17.07
C SER A 102 -6.03 10.22 16.83
N LEU A 103 -6.37 9.27 15.96
CA LEU A 103 -5.47 8.19 15.56
C LEU A 103 -4.21 8.75 14.88
N LEU A 104 -4.34 9.67 13.94
CA LEU A 104 -3.21 10.21 13.19
C LEU A 104 -2.33 11.09 14.10
N GLN A 105 -2.92 11.90 14.96
CA GLN A 105 -2.16 12.69 15.94
C GLN A 105 -1.36 11.80 16.90
N GLY A 106 -1.94 10.68 17.35
CA GLY A 106 -1.24 9.72 18.21
C GLY A 106 -0.14 8.93 17.48
N ALA A 107 -0.26 8.71 16.17
CA ALA A 107 0.81 8.11 15.38
C ALA A 107 1.95 9.13 15.16
N ARG A 108 1.59 10.35 14.77
CA ARG A 108 2.52 11.47 14.55
C ARG A 108 3.36 11.78 15.78
N SER A 109 2.76 11.84 16.97
CA SER A 109 3.50 12.12 18.22
C SER A 109 4.54 11.05 18.59
N LYS A 110 4.47 9.88 17.95
CA LYS A 110 5.39 8.76 18.11
C LYS A 110 6.32 8.57 16.92
N GLY A 111 6.29 9.48 15.94
CA GLY A 111 7.01 9.34 14.68
C GLY A 111 6.56 8.15 13.83
N GLY A 112 5.36 7.61 14.09
CA GLY A 112 4.83 6.45 13.38
C GLY A 112 4.10 6.85 12.10
N ARG A 113 4.07 5.91 11.14
CA ARG A 113 3.40 6.08 9.84
C ARG A 113 2.20 5.16 9.69
N VAL A 114 1.18 5.60 8.96
CA VAL A 114 -0.10 4.89 8.88
C VAL A 114 -0.50 4.69 7.43
N PHE A 115 -0.87 3.46 7.09
CA PHE A 115 -1.67 3.16 5.93
C PHE A 115 -3.14 3.22 6.33
N VAL A 116 -3.91 4.11 5.72
CA VAL A 116 -5.31 4.33 6.09
C VAL A 116 -6.23 3.57 5.14
N LYS A 117 -7.10 2.72 5.69
CA LYS A 117 -8.19 2.08 4.97
C LYS A 117 -9.47 2.85 5.24
N LEU A 118 -9.87 3.69 4.28
CA LEU A 118 -11.04 4.56 4.42
C LEU A 118 -12.35 3.84 4.08
N ALA A 119 -12.25 2.68 3.43
CA ALA A 119 -13.39 1.91 2.97
C ALA A 119 -13.31 0.46 3.51
N PRO A 120 -14.01 0.15 4.62
CA PRO A 120 -14.15 -1.23 5.11
C PRO A 120 -14.80 -2.12 4.06
N ARG A 121 -14.40 -3.40 3.97
CA ARG A 121 -14.99 -4.37 3.03
C ARG A 121 -16.52 -4.43 3.19
N SER A 122 -17.01 -4.47 4.43
CA SER A 122 -18.45 -4.49 4.76
C SER A 122 -19.24 -3.30 4.22
N LEU A 123 -18.59 -2.17 3.92
CA LEU A 123 -19.25 -1.00 3.32
C LEU A 123 -19.12 -0.95 1.80
N CYS A 124 -18.36 -1.86 1.19
CA CYS A 124 -18.05 -1.83 -0.24
C CYS A 124 -18.71 -2.96 -1.03
N GLN A 125 -19.50 -3.82 -0.38
CA GLN A 125 -20.10 -4.99 -1.00
C GLN A 125 -21.59 -4.79 -1.33
N ASN A 126 -22.03 -5.37 -2.43
CA ASN A 126 -23.43 -5.57 -2.77
C ASN A 126 -24.07 -6.62 -1.85
N SER A 127 -25.39 -6.80 -1.95
CA SER A 127 -26.11 -7.80 -1.14
C SER A 127 -25.70 -9.24 -1.45
N ASP A 128 -25.18 -9.50 -2.65
CA ASP A 128 -24.63 -10.78 -3.09
C ASP A 128 -23.15 -10.98 -2.68
N GLY A 129 -22.56 -10.03 -1.96
CA GLY A 129 -21.15 -10.06 -1.54
C GLY A 129 -20.15 -9.58 -2.60
N SER A 130 -20.58 -9.28 -3.82
CA SER A 130 -19.71 -8.73 -4.87
C SER A 130 -19.24 -7.31 -4.53
N PHE A 131 -18.09 -6.90 -5.07
CA PHE A 131 -17.58 -5.55 -4.88
C PHE A 131 -18.43 -4.50 -5.62
N SER A 132 -18.58 -3.31 -5.02
CA SER A 132 -19.26 -2.16 -5.60
C SER A 132 -18.39 -0.91 -5.51
N LEU A 133 -17.92 -0.44 -6.68
CA LEU A 133 -17.16 0.80 -6.77
C LEU A 133 -17.96 2.00 -6.25
N THR A 134 -19.27 2.03 -6.51
CA THR A 134 -20.16 3.10 -6.01
C THR A 134 -20.19 3.13 -4.49
N LYS A 135 -20.34 1.98 -3.83
CA LYS A 135 -20.35 1.91 -2.36
C LYS A 135 -18.98 2.21 -1.76
N TRP A 136 -17.90 1.75 -2.40
CA TRP A 136 -16.54 2.10 -1.99
C TRP A 136 -16.31 3.62 -2.04
N LYS A 137 -16.72 4.28 -3.15
CA LYS A 137 -16.65 5.74 -3.28
C LYS A 137 -17.43 6.46 -2.17
N ALA A 138 -18.65 6.01 -1.88
CA ALA A 138 -19.46 6.53 -0.79
C ALA A 138 -18.80 6.35 0.58
N ALA A 139 -18.12 5.22 0.82
CA ALA A 139 -17.38 4.98 2.06
C ALA A 139 -16.19 5.94 2.21
N VAL A 140 -15.44 6.19 1.12
CA VAL A 140 -14.36 7.19 1.08
C VAL A 140 -14.88 8.60 1.31
N ASP A 141 -16.04 8.95 0.75
CA ASP A 141 -16.64 10.29 0.87
C ASP A 141 -17.06 10.67 2.28
N ARG A 142 -17.17 9.71 3.19
CA ARG A 142 -17.40 9.98 4.62
C ARG A 142 -16.26 10.80 5.25
N PHE A 143 -15.09 10.85 4.61
CA PHE A 143 -13.91 11.60 5.07
C PHE A 143 -13.73 12.95 4.36
N LYS A 144 -14.63 13.35 3.45
CA LYS A 144 -14.43 14.57 2.63
C LYS A 144 -14.33 15.87 3.44
N SER A 145 -14.90 15.89 4.65
CA SER A 145 -14.84 17.03 5.57
C SER A 145 -13.70 16.93 6.59
N VAL A 146 -12.90 15.87 6.55
CA VAL A 146 -11.74 15.68 7.42
C VAL A 146 -10.51 16.23 6.72
N ASP A 147 -9.82 17.16 7.38
CA ASP A 147 -8.55 17.66 6.86
C ASP A 147 -7.42 16.65 7.10
N LEU A 148 -7.08 15.90 6.05
CA LEU A 148 -5.97 14.94 6.05
C LEU A 148 -4.68 15.54 5.49
N ALA A 149 -4.72 16.74 4.89
CA ALA A 149 -3.58 17.31 4.18
C ALA A 149 -2.34 17.49 5.07
N PRO A 150 -2.44 17.91 6.35
CA PRO A 150 -1.28 18.00 7.22
C PRO A 150 -0.56 16.66 7.42
N TYR A 151 -1.32 15.57 7.57
CA TYR A 151 -0.78 14.24 7.83
C TYR A 151 -0.25 13.54 6.57
N ILE A 152 -0.77 13.91 5.40
CA ILE A 152 -0.20 13.48 4.12
C ILE A 152 1.14 14.21 3.89
N THR A 153 1.16 15.51 4.13
CA THR A 153 2.33 16.38 3.88
C THR A 153 3.51 16.00 4.76
N ASP A 154 3.29 15.70 6.04
CA ASP A 154 4.35 15.34 6.98
C ASP A 154 4.75 13.85 6.97
N GLY A 155 4.09 13.04 6.13
CA GLY A 155 4.34 11.61 5.98
C GLY A 155 3.78 10.72 7.10
N THR A 156 2.95 11.25 8.00
CA THR A 156 2.20 10.45 8.97
C THR A 156 1.27 9.47 8.26
N ILE A 157 0.56 9.92 7.21
CA ILE A 157 -0.15 9.04 6.29
C ILE A 157 0.83 8.67 5.17
N GLN A 158 1.12 7.37 5.03
CA GLN A 158 1.95 6.90 3.93
C GLN A 158 1.15 6.57 2.67
N ALA A 159 -0.02 5.93 2.82
CA ALA A 159 -0.90 5.69 1.70
C ALA A 159 -2.34 5.43 2.12
N HIS A 160 -3.24 5.64 1.17
CA HIS A 160 -4.57 5.06 1.17
C HIS A 160 -4.48 3.58 0.76
N PHE A 161 -4.78 2.70 1.71
CA PHE A 161 -4.97 1.28 1.47
C PHE A 161 -6.34 1.07 0.82
N LEU A 162 -6.39 0.99 -0.51
CA LEU A 162 -7.64 1.05 -1.28
C LEU A 162 -8.52 -0.16 -1.04
N ILE A 163 -7.94 -1.37 -1.13
CA ILE A 163 -8.63 -2.63 -0.95
C ILE A 163 -7.63 -3.76 -0.68
N ASP A 164 -8.11 -4.79 -0.01
CA ASP A 164 -7.33 -5.94 0.43
C ASP A 164 -7.67 -7.17 -0.41
N GLU A 165 -6.65 -7.79 -1.01
CA GLU A 165 -6.73 -9.01 -1.82
C GLU A 165 -7.81 -8.95 -2.91
N PRO A 166 -7.82 -7.91 -3.78
CA PRO A 166 -8.83 -7.77 -4.83
C PRO A 166 -8.88 -8.97 -5.79
N ASN A 167 -7.78 -9.71 -5.88
CA ASN A 167 -7.62 -10.91 -6.69
C ASN A 167 -8.27 -12.17 -6.10
N ASP A 168 -8.58 -12.19 -4.80
CA ASP A 168 -9.23 -13.32 -4.15
C ASP A 168 -10.75 -13.21 -4.33
N ALA A 169 -11.27 -13.93 -5.33
CA ALA A 169 -12.68 -13.97 -5.66
C ALA A 169 -13.59 -14.40 -4.49
N SER A 170 -13.06 -15.21 -3.55
CA SER A 170 -13.84 -15.65 -2.38
C SER A 170 -14.19 -14.50 -1.44
N ASN A 171 -13.39 -13.42 -1.44
CA ASN A 171 -13.67 -12.21 -0.68
C ASN A 171 -14.79 -11.34 -1.30
N PHE A 172 -15.19 -11.59 -2.55
CA PHE A 172 -16.02 -10.68 -3.35
C PHE A 172 -17.09 -11.39 -4.18
N GLY A 173 -17.87 -12.28 -3.56
CA GLY A 173 -19.02 -12.90 -4.21
C GLY A 173 -18.66 -13.81 -5.38
N GLY A 174 -17.47 -14.41 -5.36
CA GLY A 174 -16.98 -15.31 -6.41
C GLY A 174 -16.36 -14.60 -7.62
N THR A 175 -16.22 -13.27 -7.59
CA THR A 175 -15.60 -12.50 -8.68
C THR A 175 -14.50 -11.59 -8.15
N ALA A 176 -13.27 -11.76 -8.65
CA ALA A 176 -12.16 -10.86 -8.34
C ALA A 176 -12.44 -9.45 -8.86
N ILE A 177 -11.94 -8.43 -8.15
CA ILE A 177 -12.05 -7.03 -8.59
C ILE A 177 -11.11 -6.81 -9.79
N PRO A 178 -11.62 -6.36 -10.96
CA PRO A 178 -10.78 -6.11 -12.13
C PRO A 178 -9.74 -5.01 -11.91
N ARG A 179 -8.57 -5.10 -12.55
CA ARG A 179 -7.50 -4.08 -12.48
C ARG A 179 -7.99 -2.68 -12.87
N ALA A 180 -8.80 -2.56 -13.92
CA ALA A 180 -9.40 -1.29 -14.32
C ALA A 180 -10.29 -0.66 -13.23
N THR A 181 -10.91 -1.48 -12.37
CA THR A 181 -11.65 -0.98 -11.21
C THR A 181 -10.70 -0.45 -10.12
N LEU A 182 -9.53 -1.08 -9.94
CA LEU A 182 -8.50 -0.56 -9.02
C LEU A 182 -7.93 0.77 -9.52
N ASP A 183 -7.70 0.92 -10.83
CA ASP A 183 -7.26 2.18 -11.43
C ASP A 183 -8.31 3.28 -11.19
N ALA A 184 -9.59 2.96 -11.35
CA ALA A 184 -10.68 3.88 -11.05
C ALA A 184 -10.75 4.27 -9.56
N MET A 185 -10.44 3.35 -8.64
CA MET A 185 -10.35 3.62 -7.21
C MET A 185 -9.17 4.56 -6.90
N ALA A 186 -8.01 4.30 -7.48
CA ALA A 186 -6.82 5.13 -7.32
C ALA A 186 -7.08 6.55 -7.83
N ALA A 187 -7.61 6.69 -9.04
CA ALA A 187 -8.00 7.98 -9.63
C ALA A 187 -8.97 8.75 -8.73
N TYR A 188 -9.99 8.08 -8.19
CA TYR A 188 -10.95 8.72 -7.28
C TYR A 188 -10.33 9.19 -5.96
N SER A 189 -9.39 8.42 -5.40
CA SER A 189 -8.63 8.83 -4.22
C SER A 189 -7.77 10.06 -4.52
N LYS A 190 -7.13 10.09 -5.69
CA LYS A 190 -6.26 11.19 -6.12
C LYS A 190 -7.03 12.49 -6.40
N GLN A 191 -8.29 12.42 -6.82
CA GLN A 191 -9.14 13.61 -6.94
C GLN A 191 -9.38 14.32 -5.58
N ARG A 192 -9.36 13.57 -4.46
CA ARG A 192 -9.54 14.13 -3.11
C ARG A 192 -8.23 14.51 -2.45
N TRP A 193 -7.23 13.65 -2.61
CA TRP A 193 -5.93 13.79 -1.98
C TRP A 193 -4.82 13.51 -2.99
N PRO A 194 -4.48 14.48 -3.86
CA PRO A 194 -3.50 14.28 -4.95
C PRO A 194 -2.14 13.78 -4.45
N GLY A 195 -1.70 14.28 -3.29
CA GLY A 195 -0.43 13.89 -2.65
C GLY A 195 -0.45 12.54 -1.93
N MET A 196 -1.62 11.93 -1.67
CA MET A 196 -1.66 10.67 -0.93
C MET A 196 -1.41 9.48 -1.86
N THR A 197 -0.35 8.71 -1.62
CA THR A 197 -0.09 7.45 -2.34
C THR A 197 -1.26 6.49 -2.19
N THR A 198 -1.49 5.64 -3.18
CA THR A 198 -2.53 4.61 -3.14
C THR A 198 -1.89 3.23 -3.26
N ILE A 199 -2.34 2.28 -2.44
CA ILE A 199 -1.82 0.91 -2.47
C ILE A 199 -2.97 -0.09 -2.43
N VAL A 200 -2.69 -1.28 -2.98
CA VAL A 200 -3.49 -2.49 -2.79
C VAL A 200 -2.57 -3.59 -2.29
N ARG A 201 -3.09 -4.51 -1.48
CA ARG A 201 -2.36 -5.72 -1.10
C ARG A 201 -2.91 -6.89 -1.89
N VAL A 202 -2.01 -7.69 -2.46
CA VAL A 202 -2.33 -8.80 -3.35
C VAL A 202 -1.48 -10.00 -2.94
N ILE A 203 -1.88 -11.20 -3.37
CA ILE A 203 -1.01 -12.36 -3.22
C ILE A 203 0.20 -12.23 -4.17
N PRO A 204 1.38 -12.80 -3.85
CA PRO A 204 2.60 -12.59 -4.64
C PRO A 204 2.57 -13.06 -6.10
N THR A 205 1.54 -13.78 -6.52
CA THR A 205 1.42 -14.40 -7.84
C THR A 205 0.45 -13.68 -8.78
N TRP A 206 -0.05 -12.49 -8.40
CA TRP A 206 -1.09 -11.75 -9.15
C TRP A 206 -0.55 -10.63 -10.04
#